data_AF-A0AA90EC43-F1
#
_entry.id   AF-A0AA90EC43-F1
#
_cell.length_a   1.000
_cell.length_b   1.000
_cell.length_c   1.000
_cell.angle_alpha   90.00
_cell.angle_beta   90.00
_cell.angle_gamma   90.00
#
_symmetry.space_group_name_H-M   'P 1'
#
loop_
_entity.id
_entity.type
_entity.pdbx_description
1 polymer ?
#
loop_
_entity_poly.entity_id
_entity_poly.type
_entity_poly.pdbx_seq_one_letter_code
_entity_poly.pdbx_strand_id
1 'polypeptide(L)'
;MDMFFAYLLIASATPLFLWLDNKKVAISSIPPIILMWVFFFFYMTSSLSPTGHSLMIVLFILNVVIAHVAAFMIYGLPLIRKHMSR
;
A
#
# COMPACT_ATOMS: atom_id res chain seq x y z
N MET A 1 8.56 -1.54 16.63
CA MET A 1 8.88 -0.84 15.38
C MET A 1 9.03 -1.79 14.20
N ASP A 2 9.45 -3.02 14.46
CA ASP A 2 9.81 -4.00 13.44
C ASP A 2 8.64 -4.41 12.54
N MET A 3 7.44 -4.52 13.11
CA MET A 3 6.24 -4.83 12.33
C MET A 3 5.90 -3.72 11.32
N PHE A 4 5.98 -2.44 11.72
CA PHE A 4 5.65 -1.34 10.81
C PHE A 4 6.66 -1.21 9.67
N PHE A 5 7.94 -1.41 9.97
CA PHE A 5 9.00 -1.46 8.97
C PHE A 5 8.82 -2.64 7.99
N ALA A 6 8.51 -3.83 8.50
CA ALA A 6 8.20 -4.99 7.65
C ALA A 6 7.00 -4.70 6.72
N TYR A 7 5.96 -4.06 7.23
CA TYR A 7 4.83 -3.63 6.42
C TYR A 7 5.21 -2.59 5.35
N LEU A 8 6.08 -1.64 5.65
CA LEU A 8 6.58 -0.65 4.70
C LEU A 8 7.34 -1.30 3.53
N LEU A 9 8.11 -2.36 3.81
CA LEU A 9 8.78 -3.14 2.78
C LEU A 9 7.76 -3.88 1.88
N ILE A 10 6.76 -4.53 2.48
CA ILE A 10 5.70 -5.22 1.72
C ILE A 10 4.86 -4.22 0.91
N ALA A 11 4.52 -3.07 1.52
CA ALA A 11 3.82 -1.97 0.85
C ALA A 11 4.58 -1.50 -0.38
N SER A 12 5.90 -1.35 -0.28
CA SER A 12 6.76 -0.95 -1.40
C SER A 12 6.78 -1.95 -2.55
N ALA A 13 6.47 -3.23 -2.30
CA ALA A 13 6.31 -4.24 -3.36
C ALA A 13 4.94 -4.18 -4.05
N THR A 14 3.92 -3.54 -3.46
CA THR A 14 2.54 -3.50 -3.99
C THR A 14 2.44 -2.82 -5.37
N PRO A 15 3.06 -1.66 -5.62
CA PRO A 15 3.05 -1.03 -6.94
C PRO A 15 3.70 -1.89 -8.02
N LEU A 16 4.70 -2.70 -7.65
CA LEU A 16 5.42 -3.60 -8.56
C LEU A 16 4.49 -4.66 -9.16
N PHE A 17 3.65 -5.27 -8.33
CA PHE A 17 2.62 -6.22 -8.78
C PHE A 17 1.52 -5.52 -9.60
N LEU A 18 1.07 -4.35 -9.15
CA LEU A 18 0.07 -3.55 -9.85
C LEU A 18 0.53 -3.05 -11.22
N TRP A 19 1.83 -2.86 -11.42
CA TRP A 19 2.37 -2.30 -12.66
C TRP A 19 2.11 -3.21 -13.87
N LEU A 20 2.04 -4.52 -13.64
CA LEU A 20 1.81 -5.53 -14.69
C LEU A 20 0.37 -5.48 -15.22
N ASP A 21 -0.61 -5.27 -14.35
CA ASP A 21 -2.03 -5.30 -14.71
C ASP A 21 -2.65 -3.91 -14.91
N ASN A 22 -2.33 -2.95 -14.04
CA ASN A 22 -2.92 -1.61 -14.08
C ASN A 22 -1.96 -0.52 -13.61
N LYS A 23 -1.19 -0.02 -14.57
CA LYS A 23 -0.21 1.06 -14.40
C LYS A 23 -0.77 2.32 -13.72
N LYS A 24 -2.06 2.66 -13.93
CA LYS A 24 -2.68 3.83 -13.30
C LYS A 24 -2.81 3.65 -11.78
N VAL A 25 -3.27 2.48 -11.35
CA VAL A 25 -3.42 2.15 -9.93
C VAL A 25 -2.06 1.97 -9.27
N ALA A 26 -1.08 1.40 -9.98
CA ALA A 26 0.29 1.30 -9.51
C ALA A 26 0.86 2.70 -9.19
N ILE A 27 0.71 3.66 -10.10
CA ILE A 27 1.22 5.02 -9.92
C ILE A 27 0.49 5.75 -8.78
N SER A 28 -0.83 5.58 -8.63
CA SER A 28 -1.56 6.21 -7.52
C SER A 28 -1.20 5.66 -6.14
N SER A 29 -0.60 4.46 -6.09
CA SER A 29 -0.13 3.83 -4.85
C SER A 29 1.21 4.38 -4.38
N ILE A 30 2.00 5.00 -5.27
CA ILE A 30 3.35 5.49 -4.95
C ILE A 30 3.33 6.68 -3.97
N PRO A 31 2.53 7.74 -4.14
CA PRO A 31 2.51 8.88 -3.21
C PRO A 31 2.27 8.51 -1.74
N PRO A 32 1.26 7.69 -1.36
CA PRO A 32 1.06 7.32 0.03
C PRO A 32 2.22 6.48 0.59
N ILE A 33 2.83 5.59 -0.20
CA ILE A 33 4.00 4.80 0.23
C ILE A 33 5.21 5.72 0.50
N ILE A 34 5.46 6.70 -0.36
CA ILE A 34 6.53 7.69 -0.15
C ILE A 34 6.28 8.47 1.13
N LEU A 35 5.05 8.94 1.35
CA LEU A 35 4.70 9.63 2.59
C LEU A 35 4.93 8.73 3.82
N MET A 36 4.54 7.46 3.76
CA MET A 36 4.80 6.52 4.86
C MET A 36 6.30 6.36 5.15
N TRP A 37 7.17 6.34 4.13
CA TRP A 37 8.62 6.34 4.33
C TRP A 37 9.12 7.63 5.00
N VAL A 38 8.65 8.79 4.56
CA VAL A 38 9.01 10.09 5.16
C VAL A 38 8.60 10.14 6.64
N PHE A 39 7.37 9.74 6.96
CA PHE A 39 6.88 9.68 8.34
C PHE A 39 7.66 8.66 9.18
N PHE A 40 8.07 7.53 8.59
CA PHE A 40 8.92 6.55 9.26
C PHE A 40 10.30 7.13 9.62
N PHE A 41 10.94 7.91 8.72
CA PHE A 41 12.19 8.59 9.07
C PHE A 41 12.02 9.60 10.20
N PHE A 42 10.96 10.41 10.18
CA PHE A 42 10.66 11.33 11.27
C PHE A 42 10.34 10.63 12.59
N TYR A 43 9.77 9.41 12.51
CA TYR A 43 9.56 8.55 13.66
C TYR A 43 10.90 8.10 14.25
N MET A 44 11.84 7.63 13.40
CA MET A 44 13.16 7.16 13.82
C MET A 44 13.99 8.25 14.51
N THR A 45 13.81 9.51 14.11
CA THR A 45 14.46 10.66 14.73
C THR A 45 13.76 11.16 16.00
N SER A 46 12.78 10.43 16.54
CA SER A 46 11.97 10.78 17.72
C SER A 46 11.26 12.14 17.63
N SER A 47 11.08 12.64 16.41
CA SER A 47 10.52 13.97 16.12
C SER A 47 9.04 13.93 15.76
N LEU A 48 8.38 12.78 15.89
CA LEU A 48 7.00 12.62 15.47
C LEU A 48 6.03 13.05 16.58
N SER A 49 5.19 14.04 16.26
CA SER A 49 4.10 14.44 17.14
C SER A 49 2.98 13.38 17.16
N PRO A 50 2.09 13.39 18.18
CA PRO A 50 0.89 12.54 18.23
C PRO A 50 0.06 12.59 16.94
N THR A 51 -0.06 13.78 16.34
CA THR A 51 -0.74 13.99 15.06
C THR A 51 -0.05 13.25 13.91
N GLY A 52 1.29 13.22 13.89
CA GLY A 52 2.07 12.48 12.91
C GLY A 52 1.86 10.97 13.01
N HIS A 53 1.71 10.42 14.23
CA HIS A 53 1.36 9.01 14.41
C HIS A 53 -0.01 8.67 13.83
N SER A 54 -1.03 9.50 14.10
CA SER A 54 -2.37 9.32 13.56
C SER A 54 -2.38 9.36 12.03
N LEU A 55 -1.65 10.30 11.43
CA LEU A 55 -1.55 10.43 9.98
C LEU A 55 -0.85 9.20 9.35
N MET A 56 0.18 8.68 10.02
CA MET A 56 0.86 7.46 9.60
C MET A 56 -0.08 6.23 9.61
N ILE A 57 -0.97 6.13 10.61
CA ILE A 57 -1.99 5.07 10.68
C ILE A 57 -3.00 5.22 9.54
N VAL A 58 -3.46 6.44 9.23
CA VAL A 58 -4.39 6.68 8.12
C VAL A 58 -3.76 6.31 6.78
N LEU A 59 -2.51 6.70 6.55
CA LEU A 59 -1.76 6.32 5.35
C LEU A 59 -1.57 4.80 5.25
N PHE A 60 -1.31 4.15 6.38
CA PHE A 60 -1.21 2.69 6.45
C PHE A 60 -2.53 2.01 6.06
N ILE A 61 -3.65 2.43 6.64
CA ILE A 61 -4.98 1.88 6.32
C ILE A 61 -5.29 2.08 4.83
N LEU A 62 -5.02 3.28 4.30
CA LEU A 62 -5.22 3.58 2.88
C LEU A 62 -4.40 2.63 1.99
N ASN A 63 -3.13 2.42 2.34
CA ASN A 63 -2.25 1.51 1.61
C ASN A 63 -2.75 0.06 1.66
N VAL A 64 -3.22 -0.41 2.82
CA VAL A 64 -3.81 -1.75 2.98
C VAL A 64 -5.05 -1.92 2.10
N VAL A 65 -5.94 -0.92 2.06
CA VAL A 65 -7.15 -0.95 1.22
C VAL A 65 -6.76 -1.02 -0.26
N ILE A 66 -5.84 -0.19 -0.71
CA ILE A 66 -5.35 -0.21 -2.10
C ILE A 66 -4.73 -1.58 -2.43
N ALA A 67 -3.94 -2.15 -1.53
CA ALA A 67 -3.34 -3.48 -1.72
C ALA A 67 -4.39 -4.60 -1.82
N HIS A 68 -5.48 -4.54 -1.05
CA HIS A 68 -6.56 -5.52 -1.18
C HIS A 68 -7.36 -5.36 -2.46
N VAL A 69 -7.65 -4.11 -2.86
CA VAL A 69 -8.29 -3.83 -4.16
C VAL A 69 -7.40 -4.35 -5.30
N ALA A 70 -6.08 -4.13 -5.21
CA ALA A 70 -5.11 -4.67 -6.15
C ALA A 70 -5.16 -6.19 -6.20
N ALA A 71 -5.05 -6.87 -5.06
CA ALA A 71 -5.11 -8.33 -4.98
C ALA A 71 -6.43 -8.87 -5.58
N PHE A 72 -7.55 -8.19 -5.33
CA PHE A 72 -8.84 -8.56 -5.91
C PHE A 72 -8.88 -8.36 -7.44
N MET A 73 -8.30 -7.28 -7.95
CA MET A 73 -8.23 -7.03 -9.40
C MET A 73 -7.33 -8.05 -10.12
N ILE A 74 -6.18 -8.39 -9.53
CA ILE A 74 -5.20 -9.30 -10.12
C ILE A 74 -5.66 -10.76 -10.03
N TYR A 75 -6.17 -11.19 -8.88
CA TYR A 75 -6.52 -12.60 -8.65
C TYR A 75 -8.03 -12.87 -8.71
N GLY A 76 -8.86 -11.99 -8.14
CA GLY A 76 -10.30 -12.19 -8.05
C GLY A 76 -11.01 -11.99 -9.40
N LEU A 77 -10.72 -10.90 -10.09
CA LEU A 77 -11.39 -10.54 -11.34
C LEU A 77 -11.19 -11.57 -12.48
N PRO A 78 -9.97 -12.07 -12.77
CA PRO A 78 -9.79 -13.09 -13.80
C PRO A 78 -10.42 -14.43 -13.40
N LEU A 79 -10.46 -14.77 -12.10
CA LEU A 79 -11.12 -15.99 -11.63
C LEU A 79 -12.64 -15.94 -11.84
N ILE A 80 -13.27 -14.80 -11.54
CA ILE A 80 -14.71 -14.56 -11.75
C ILE A 80 -15.04 -14.53 -13.24
N ARG A 81 -14.24 -13.85 -14.07
CA ARG A 81 -14.42 -13.86 -15.54
C ARG A 81 -14.31 -15.26 -16.13
N LYS A 82 -13.38 -16.08 -15.63
CA LYS A 82 -13.23 -17.48 -16.06
C LYS A 82 -14.45 -18.34 -15.70
N HIS A 83 -15.14 -18.04 -14.60
CA HIS A 83 -16.38 -18.73 -14.20
C HIS A 83 -17.63 -18.24 -14.95
N MET A 84 -17.73 -16.95 -15.29
CA MET A 84 -18.88 -16.42 -16.06
C MET A 84 -18.80 -16.68 -17.59
N SER A 85 -17.63 -17.07 -18.10
CA SER A 85 -17.41 -17.39 -19.52
C SER A 85 -17.68 -18.86 -19.88
N ARG A 86 -18.11 -19.69 -18.92
CA ARG A 86 -18.60 -21.06 -19.12
C ARG A 86 -20.09 -21.09 -18.96
#